data_AF-A0A7J3U5W3-F1
#
_entry.id   AF-A0A7J3U5W3-F1
#
_cell.length_a   1.000
_cell.length_b   1.000
_cell.length_c   1.000
_cell.angle_alpha   90.00
_cell.angle_beta   90.00
_cell.angle_gamma   90.00
#
_symmetry.space_group_name_H-M   'P 1'
#
loop_
_entity.id
_entity.type
_entity.pdbx_description
1 polymer ?
#
loop_
_entity_poly.entity_id
_entity_poly.type
_entity_poly.pdbx_seq_one_letter_code
_entity_poly.pdbx_strand_id
1 'polypeptide(L)' 'MERIPQHSHCQICGKAIPYGEIVCSDECREKYDQLVKKRKMYIYLMYGALALLLFMFVLMYL' A
#
# COMPACT_ATOMS: atom_id res chain seq x y z
N MET A 1 -27.03 -23.06 -9.20
CA MET A 1 -26.02 -22.16 -8.60
C MET A 1 -26.35 -20.74 -9.02
N GLU A 2 -26.63 -19.90 -8.04
CA GLU A 2 -26.88 -18.48 -8.23
C GLU A 2 -25.53 -17.78 -8.45
N ARG A 3 -25.39 -17.01 -9.55
CA ARG A 3 -24.13 -16.33 -9.86
C ARG A 3 -24.05 -15.04 -9.05
N ILE A 4 -23.22 -15.03 -8.02
CA ILE A 4 -22.90 -13.80 -7.30
C ILE A 4 -22.11 -12.91 -8.26
N PRO A 5 -22.56 -11.67 -8.53
CA PRO A 5 -21.83 -10.76 -9.39
C PRO A 5 -20.43 -10.51 -8.81
N GLN A 6 -19.46 -10.33 -9.71
CA GLN A 6 -18.11 -10.00 -9.30
C GLN A 6 -18.14 -8.69 -8.51
N HIS A 7 -17.58 -8.71 -7.30
CA HIS A 7 -17.48 -7.55 -6.43
C HIS A 7 -16.11 -7.55 -5.77
N SER A 8 -15.64 -6.38 -5.37
CA SER A 8 -14.50 -6.23 -4.47
C SER A 8 -15.00 -5.85 -3.08
N HIS A 9 -14.10 -5.88 -2.10
CA HIS A 9 -14.37 -5.38 -0.75
C HIS A 9 -13.52 -4.13 -0.49
N CYS A 10 -14.14 -3.13 0.14
CA CYS A 10 -13.47 -1.92 0.59
C CYS A 10 -12.28 -2.29 1.47
N GLN A 11 -11.09 -1.81 1.11
CA GLN A 11 -9.84 -2.14 1.82
C GLN A 11 -9.74 -1.56 3.24
N ILE A 12 -10.68 -0.68 3.62
CA ILE A 12 -10.69 -0.02 4.94
C ILE A 12 -11.73 -0.61 5.88
N CYS A 13 -12.94 -0.92 5.40
CA CYS A 13 -14.06 -1.36 6.25
C CYS A 13 -14.71 -2.68 5.81
N GLY A 14 -14.29 -3.28 4.70
CA GLY A 14 -14.77 -4.59 4.24
C GLY A 14 -16.13 -4.60 3.54
N LYS A 15 -16.81 -3.46 3.38
CA LYS A 15 -18.08 -3.36 2.64
C LYS A 15 -17.90 -3.85 1.18
N ALA A 16 -18.85 -4.65 0.68
CA ALA A 16 -18.89 -5.04 -0.73
C ALA A 16 -19.09 -3.80 -1.62
N ILE A 17 -18.28 -3.69 -2.68
CA ILE A 17 -18.24 -2.57 -3.61
C ILE A 17 -18.17 -3.08 -5.06
N PRO A 18 -18.53 -2.27 -6.06
CA PRO A 18 -18.41 -2.64 -7.46
C PRO A 18 -16.99 -3.09 -7.79
N TYR A 19 -16.89 -4.15 -8.60
CA TYR A 19 -15.59 -4.64 -9.03
C TYR A 19 -14.80 -3.53 -9.76
N GLY A 20 -13.52 -3.39 -9.40
CA GLY A 20 -12.65 -2.31 -9.91
C GLY A 20 -12.50 -1.12 -8.95
N GLU A 21 -13.42 -0.97 -8.00
CA GLU A 21 -13.27 0.00 -6.92
C GLU A 21 -12.47 -0.57 -5.74
N ILE A 22 -11.83 0.32 -4.99
CA ILE A 22 -10.93 -0.02 -3.87
C ILE A 22 -11.49 0.39 -2.49
N VAL A 23 -12.38 1.40 -2.45
CA VAL A 23 -12.94 1.98 -1.22
C VAL A 23 -14.40 2.37 -1.45
N CYS A 24 -15.22 2.34 -0.40
CA CYS A 24 -16.67 2.55 -0.52
C CYS A 24 -17.16 3.99 -0.27
N SER A 25 -16.30 4.90 0.19
CA SER A 25 -16.67 6.27 0.55
C SER A 25 -15.46 7.20 0.59
N ASP A 26 -15.69 8.51 0.60
CA ASP A 26 -14.65 9.53 0.75
C ASP A 26 -13.92 9.40 2.09
N GLU A 27 -14.62 9.06 3.17
CA GLU A 27 -14.00 8.78 4.47
C GLU A 27 -13.02 7.60 4.40
N CYS A 28 -13.40 6.52 3.70
CA CYS A 28 -12.50 5.39 3.47
C CYS A 28 -11.35 5.77 2.53
N ARG A 29 -11.59 6.66 1.56
CA ARG A 29 -10.54 7.17 0.66
C ARG A 29 -9.48 7.95 1.42
N GLU A 30 -9.88 8.85 2.31
CA GLU A 30 -8.92 9.62 3.12
C GLU A 30 -8.05 8.70 3.99
N LYS A 31 -8.67 7.72 4.66
CA LYS A 31 -7.95 6.70 5.46
C LYS A 31 -7.00 5.89 4.60
N TYR A 32 -7.43 5.47 3.41
CA TYR A 32 -6.60 4.76 2.46
C TYR A 32 -5.41 5.60 2.00
N ASP A 33 -5.62 6.87 1.66
CA ASP A 33 -4.55 7.76 1.20
C ASP A 33 -3.52 8.03 2.30
N GLN A 34 -3.97 8.14 3.56
CA GLN A 34 -3.07 8.22 4.71
C GLN A 34 -2.22 6.94 4.86
N LEU A 35 -2.82 5.76 4.69
CA LEU A 35 -2.10 4.48 4.72
C LEU A 35 -1.09 4.38 3.56
N VAL A 36 -1.48 4.79 2.35
CA VAL A 36 -0.59 4.80 1.18
C VAL A 36 0.56 5.77 1.39
N LYS A 37 0.31 6.97 1.92
CA LYS A 37 1.36 7.95 2.23
C LYS A 37 2.37 7.40 3.25
N LYS A 38 1.89 6.79 4.33
CA LYS A 38 2.76 6.13 5.33
C LYS A 38 3.56 4.99 4.71
N ARG A 39 2.93 4.14 3.90
CA ARG A 39 3.61 3.04 3.19
C ARG A 39 4.72 3.55 2.26
N LYS A 40 4.47 4.62 1.50
CA LYS A 40 5.48 5.25 0.65
C LYS A 40 6.69 5.74 1.46
N MET A 41 6.44 6.37 2.61
CA MET A 41 7.52 6.81 3.51
C MET A 41 8.37 5.63 3.99
N TYR A 42 7.76 4.52 4.42
CA TYR A 42 8.50 3.33 4.83
C TYR A 42 9.31 2.72 3.69
N ILE A 43 8.77 2.70 2.47
CA ILE A 43 9.48 2.22 1.28
C ILE A 43 10.73 3.08 1.02
N TYR A 44 10.62 4.41 1.09
CA TYR A 44 11.78 5.29 0.92
C TYR A 44 12.83 5.11 2.02
N LEU A 45 12.40 4.94 3.27
CA LEU A 45 13.33 4.64 4.38
C LEU A 45 14.05 3.30 4.16
N MET A 46 13.33 2.27 3.72
CA MET A 46 13.92 0.97 3.42
C MET A 46 14.97 1.06 2.30
N TYR A 47 14.65 1.74 1.20
CA TYR A 47 15.62 1.93 0.11
C TYR A 47 16.82 2.79 0.53
N GLY A 48 16.60 3.83 1.35
CA GLY A 48 17.69 4.62 1.92
C GLY A 48 18.62 3.78 2.81
N ALA A 49 18.06 2.95 3.68
CA ALA A 49 18.83 2.03 4.52
C ALA A 49 19.61 1.02 3.68
N LEU A 50 18.99 0.44 2.64
CA LEU A 50 19.66 -0.49 1.74
C LEU A 50 20.82 0.17 0.99
N ALA A 51 20.64 1.39 0.49
CA ALA A 51 21.68 2.15 -0.17
C ALA A 51 22.85 2.47 0.77
N LEU A 52 22.57 2.84 2.03
CA LEU A 52 23.60 3.06 3.05
C LEU A 52 24.39 1.78 3.37
N LEU A 53 23.70 0.64 3.51
CA LEU A 53 24.36 -0.64 3.74
C LEU A 53 25.29 -1.02 2.59
N LEU A 54 24.82 -0.86 1.35
CA LEU A 54 25.65 -1.10 0.16
C LEU A 54 26.84 -0.15 0.08
N PHE A 55 26.64 1.12 0.41
CA PHE A 55 27.71 2.11 0.44
C PHE A 55 28.79 1.75 1.48
N MET A 56 28.38 1.39 2.70
CA MET A 56 29.30 0.92 3.73
C MET A 56 30.04 -0.35 3.33
N PHE A 57 29.34 -1.29 2.68
CA PHE A 57 29.95 -2.50 2.16
C PHE A 57 31.04 -2.16 1.13
N VAL A 58 30.74 -1.29 0.15
CA VAL A 58 31.74 -0.86 -0.85
C VAL A 58 32.94 -0.18 -0.18
N LEU A 59 32.70 0.73 0.78
CA LEU A 59 33.79 1.40 1.52
C LEU A 59 34.69 0.42 2.28
N MET A 60 34.17 -0.73 2.72
CA MET A 60 34.97 -1.73 3.43
C MET A 60 35.95 -2.48 2.50
N TYR A 61 35.65 -2.56 1.20
CA TYR A 61 36.48 -3.25 0.20
C TYR A 61 37.33 -2.31 -0.67
N LEU A 62 37.23 -0.99 -0.45
CA LEU A 62 38.12 0.03 -1.02
C LEU A 62 39.32 0.25 -0.11
#